data_AF-A0A8X6Q718-F1
#
_entry.id   AF-A0A8X6Q718-F1
#
_cell.length_a   1.000
_cell.length_b   1.000
_cell.length_c   1.000
_cell.angle_alpha   90.00
_cell.angle_beta   90.00
_cell.angle_gamma   90.00
#
_symmetry.space_group_name_H-M   'P 1'
#
loop_
_entity.id
_entity.type
_entity.pdbx_description
1 polymer ?
#
loop_
_entity_poly.entity_id
_entity_poly.type
_entity_poly.pdbx_seq_one_letter_code
_entity_poly.pdbx_strand_id
1 'polypeptide(L)'
;MLKLDVQVPQIEIIENYEVKQAMKLPELFLKEFDGSAREWLSFRNTFVKIHEEPKLNDHTKFVYLNQATVSKSKARNIVESFLATVDSKAIEHLKNRLGREDILIQVYVRDLLHLVLKNNNNRGKEFNISSLYDRLEINLRSLESLGVTEDKYTSILFPLVESCLPYDVLRIWEREWEKLNSGKNELKSILEFLKNEVLSEE
;
A
#
# COMPACT_ATOMS: atom_id res chain seq x y z
N MET A 1 -70.87 -18.56 43.52
CA MET A 1 -69.77 -18.18 42.63
C MET A 1 -68.64 -17.62 43.48
N LEU A 2 -67.63 -18.45 43.76
CA LEU A 2 -66.53 -18.18 44.67
C LEU A 2 -65.35 -17.49 43.95
N LYS A 3 -64.73 -16.54 44.66
CA LYS A 3 -63.44 -15.89 44.36
C LYS A 3 -62.32 -16.94 44.27
N LEU A 4 -61.36 -16.73 43.36
CA LEU A 4 -60.01 -17.34 43.37
C LEU A 4 -59.10 -16.29 42.71
N ASP A 5 -58.45 -15.45 43.51
CA ASP A 5 -57.12 -15.63 44.12
C ASP A 5 -55.98 -15.49 43.12
N VAL A 6 -55.29 -14.36 43.28
CA VAL A 6 -54.03 -13.98 42.66
C VAL A 6 -52.93 -14.85 43.26
N GLN A 7 -52.13 -15.51 42.41
CA GLN A 7 -50.84 -16.05 42.80
C GLN A 7 -49.84 -15.95 41.64
N VAL A 8 -48.92 -14.99 41.79
CA VAL A 8 -47.57 -14.93 41.18
C VAL A 8 -46.63 -15.60 42.21
N PRO A 9 -45.43 -16.17 41.93
CA PRO A 9 -44.64 -16.38 40.69
C PRO A 9 -44.12 -17.84 40.53
N GLN A 10 -43.41 -18.13 39.43
CA GLN A 10 -42.12 -18.83 39.54
C GLN A 10 -41.17 -18.40 38.41
N ILE A 11 -39.97 -18.00 38.84
CA ILE A 11 -38.85 -17.46 38.06
C ILE A 11 -38.00 -18.63 37.53
N GLU A 12 -37.14 -18.31 36.55
CA GLU A 12 -36.03 -19.08 35.94
C GLU A 12 -36.42 -19.69 34.59
N ILE A 13 -35.72 -19.41 33.49
CA ILE A 13 -34.26 -19.39 33.34
C ILE A 13 -33.82 -18.13 32.56
N ILE A 14 -32.88 -17.38 33.16
CA ILE A 14 -32.07 -16.40 32.45
C ILE A 14 -31.08 -17.19 31.60
N GLU A 15 -31.39 -17.41 30.33
CA GLU A 15 -30.32 -17.74 29.37
C GLU A 15 -29.50 -16.48 29.16
N ASN A 16 -28.39 -16.38 29.91
CA ASN A 16 -27.28 -15.52 29.60
C ASN A 16 -26.77 -15.87 28.19
N TYR A 17 -27.37 -15.26 27.17
CA TYR A 17 -26.65 -15.08 25.91
C TYR A 17 -25.54 -14.09 26.22
N GLU A 18 -24.33 -14.63 26.40
CA GLU A 18 -23.10 -13.86 26.31
C GLU A 18 -23.20 -13.00 25.05
N VAL A 19 -23.47 -11.70 25.24
CA VAL A 19 -23.19 -10.70 24.21
C VAL A 19 -21.68 -10.76 24.08
N LYS A 20 -21.19 -11.53 23.10
CA LYS A 20 -19.83 -11.39 22.59
C LYS A 20 -19.70 -9.91 22.29
N GLN A 21 -19.02 -9.21 23.19
CA GLN A 21 -18.76 -7.79 23.09
C GLN A 21 -17.85 -7.68 21.87
N ALA A 22 -18.46 -7.50 20.69
CA ALA A 22 -17.75 -7.22 19.47
C ALA A 22 -16.95 -5.97 19.79
N MET A 23 -15.63 -6.12 19.91
CA MET A 23 -14.73 -4.99 20.07
C MET A 23 -15.13 -3.98 19.02
N LYS A 24 -15.63 -2.81 19.45
CA LYS A 24 -15.88 -1.70 18.54
C LYS A 24 -14.50 -1.26 18.07
N LEU A 25 -14.10 -1.78 16.91
CA LEU A 25 -12.95 -1.27 16.19
C LEU A 25 -13.17 0.23 15.96
N PRO A 26 -12.13 1.07 16.04
CA PRO A 26 -12.22 2.46 15.64
C PRO A 26 -12.90 2.56 14.29
N GLU A 27 -13.80 3.54 14.12
CA GLU A 27 -14.41 3.79 12.82
C GLU A 27 -13.30 3.97 11.77
N LEU A 28 -13.33 3.13 10.73
CA LEU A 28 -12.33 3.16 9.68
C LEU A 28 -12.51 4.45 8.90
N PHE A 29 -11.66 5.44 9.15
CA PHE A 29 -11.59 6.63 8.31
C PHE A 29 -11.03 6.23 6.95
N LEU A 30 -11.79 6.55 5.90
CA LEU A 30 -11.31 6.45 4.53
C LEU A 30 -10.17 7.44 4.35
N LYS A 31 -8.98 6.94 4.04
CA LYS A 31 -7.86 7.80 3.66
C LYS A 31 -8.28 8.60 2.43
N GLU A 32 -8.22 9.93 2.54
CA GLU A 32 -8.59 10.82 1.45
C GLU A 32 -7.54 10.80 0.33
N PHE A 33 -8.01 10.93 -0.91
CA PHE A 33 -7.18 10.95 -2.10
C PHE A 33 -7.31 12.29 -2.83
N ASP A 34 -6.19 12.99 -3.04
CA ASP A 34 -6.16 14.31 -3.69
C ASP A 34 -5.94 14.23 -5.23
N GLY A 35 -5.58 13.05 -5.72
CA GLY A 35 -5.20 12.82 -7.11
C GLY A 35 -3.70 12.73 -7.37
N SER A 36 -2.88 12.64 -6.33
CA SER A 36 -1.45 12.35 -6.41
C SER A 36 -1.19 10.93 -6.91
N ALA A 37 -0.36 10.80 -7.96
CA ALA A 37 0.01 9.48 -8.49
C ALA A 37 0.63 8.58 -7.40
N ARG A 38 1.42 9.14 -6.47
CA ARG A 38 2.05 8.39 -5.37
C ARG A 38 1.04 7.72 -4.45
N GLU A 39 -0.10 8.35 -4.26
CA GLU A 39 -1.14 7.85 -3.35
C GLU A 39 -2.13 6.92 -4.04
N TRP A 40 -2.09 6.84 -5.38
CA TRP A 40 -3.02 6.05 -6.16
C TRP A 40 -3.06 4.58 -5.74
N LEU A 41 -1.92 3.92 -5.57
CA LEU A 41 -1.89 2.50 -5.19
C LEU A 41 -2.51 2.28 -3.80
N SER A 42 -2.20 3.16 -2.84
CA SER A 42 -2.79 3.13 -1.50
C SER A 42 -4.31 3.34 -1.56
N PHE A 43 -4.76 4.36 -2.29
CA PHE A 43 -6.18 4.66 -2.46
C PHE A 43 -6.93 3.51 -3.12
N ARG A 44 -6.41 3.00 -4.25
CA ARG A 44 -6.99 1.87 -4.98
C ARG A 44 -7.14 0.66 -4.08
N ASN A 45 -6.11 0.27 -3.34
CA ASN A 45 -6.14 -0.92 -2.48
C ASN A 45 -7.19 -0.81 -1.36
N THR A 46 -7.44 0.40 -0.84
CA THR A 46 -8.49 0.63 0.16
C THR A 46 -9.87 0.69 -0.48
N PHE A 47 -10.01 1.41 -1.58
CA PHE A 47 -11.31 1.68 -2.20
C PHE A 47 -11.88 0.48 -2.97
N VAL A 48 -11.03 -0.37 -3.56
CA VAL A 48 -11.46 -1.60 -4.27
C VAL A 48 -12.33 -2.48 -3.36
N LYS A 49 -11.98 -2.60 -2.07
CA LYS A 49 -12.77 -3.38 -1.10
C LYS A 49 -14.19 -2.85 -0.92
N ILE A 50 -14.38 -1.52 -1.00
CA ILE A 50 -15.69 -0.88 -0.91
C ILE A 50 -16.45 -1.02 -2.22
N HIS A 51 -15.76 -0.84 -3.35
CA HIS A 51 -16.36 -0.95 -4.67
C HIS A 51 -16.85 -2.38 -4.98
N GLU A 52 -16.11 -3.40 -4.53
CA GLU A 52 -16.45 -4.81 -4.73
C GLU A 52 -17.46 -5.36 -3.71
N GLU A 53 -17.81 -4.61 -2.65
CA GLU A 53 -18.76 -5.08 -1.63
C GLU A 53 -20.18 -5.24 -2.24
N PRO A 54 -20.73 -6.46 -2.29
CA PRO A 54 -22.03 -6.71 -2.91
C PRO A 54 -23.21 -6.17 -2.11
N LYS A 55 -23.04 -5.91 -0.80
CA LYS A 55 -24.11 -5.38 0.06
C LYS A 55 -24.36 -3.88 -0.15
N LEU A 56 -23.42 -3.16 -0.76
CA LEU A 56 -23.55 -1.71 -1.00
C LEU A 56 -24.13 -1.46 -2.40
N ASN A 57 -25.13 -0.59 -2.48
CA ASN A 57 -25.66 -0.12 -3.76
C ASN A 57 -24.75 0.95 -4.38
N ASP A 58 -24.91 1.20 -5.68
CA ASP A 58 -24.07 2.14 -6.45
C ASP A 58 -24.09 3.56 -5.89
N HIS A 59 -25.24 4.02 -5.40
CA HIS A 59 -25.37 5.35 -4.80
C HIS A 59 -24.52 5.48 -3.52
N THR A 60 -24.60 4.48 -2.64
CA THR A 60 -23.82 4.43 -1.40
C THR A 60 -22.32 4.35 -1.71
N LYS A 61 -21.93 3.54 -2.71
CA LYS A 61 -20.52 3.46 -3.16
C LYS A 61 -20.03 4.81 -3.69
N PHE A 62 -20.85 5.52 -4.47
CA PHE A 62 -20.51 6.86 -4.96
C PHE A 62 -20.36 7.87 -3.82
N VAL A 63 -21.22 7.82 -2.79
CA VAL A 63 -21.08 8.69 -1.61
C VAL A 63 -19.75 8.42 -0.90
N TYR A 64 -19.37 7.15 -0.73
CA TYR A 64 -18.06 6.78 -0.18
C TYR A 64 -16.91 7.24 -1.08
N LEU A 65 -17.01 7.08 -2.40
CA LEU A 65 -16.01 7.56 -3.35
C LEU A 65 -15.80 9.07 -3.22
N ASN A 66 -16.90 9.81 -3.14
CA ASN A 66 -16.88 11.24 -2.95
C ASN A 66 -16.18 11.57 -1.63
N GLN A 67 -16.58 10.98 -0.51
CA GLN A 67 -15.94 11.18 0.80
C GLN A 67 -14.45 10.80 0.81
N ALA A 68 -14.05 9.78 0.05
CA ALA A 68 -12.67 9.32 -0.05
C ALA A 68 -11.76 10.20 -0.93
N THR A 69 -12.24 11.34 -1.42
CA THR A 69 -11.41 12.30 -2.18
C THR A 69 -11.26 13.63 -1.44
N VAL A 70 -10.11 14.28 -1.52
CA VAL A 70 -9.90 15.59 -0.86
C VAL A 70 -10.74 16.66 -1.54
N SER A 71 -11.42 17.53 -0.80
CA SER A 71 -12.21 18.63 -1.38
C SER A 71 -11.35 19.55 -2.29
N LYS A 72 -11.91 19.99 -3.43
CA LYS A 72 -11.22 20.84 -4.45
C LYS A 72 -9.98 20.20 -5.11
N SER A 73 -9.77 18.92 -4.91
CA SER A 73 -8.63 18.20 -5.48
C SER A 73 -8.88 17.73 -6.91
N LYS A 74 -7.83 17.23 -7.58
CA LYS A 74 -7.97 16.68 -8.95
C LYS A 74 -8.87 15.45 -8.94
N ALA A 75 -8.78 14.62 -7.91
CA ALA A 75 -9.63 13.45 -7.75
C ALA A 75 -11.10 13.86 -7.53
N ARG A 76 -11.35 14.83 -6.64
CA ARG A 76 -12.72 15.33 -6.37
C ARG A 76 -13.38 15.90 -7.61
N ASN A 77 -12.67 16.73 -8.38
CA ASN A 77 -13.20 17.31 -9.61
C ASN A 77 -13.60 16.23 -10.65
N ILE A 78 -12.93 15.08 -10.66
CA ILE A 78 -13.31 13.95 -11.51
C ILE A 78 -14.57 13.31 -10.95
N VAL A 79 -14.63 12.98 -9.66
CA VAL A 79 -15.79 12.33 -9.04
C VAL A 79 -17.05 13.17 -9.18
N GLU A 80 -16.97 14.47 -8.90
CA GLU A 80 -18.10 15.41 -9.01
C GLU A 80 -18.58 15.64 -10.45
N SER A 81 -17.79 15.28 -11.46
CA SER A 81 -18.22 15.34 -12.86
C SER A 81 -19.19 14.22 -13.26
N PHE A 82 -19.40 13.22 -12.39
CA PHE A 82 -20.33 12.12 -12.60
C PHE A 82 -21.57 12.26 -11.73
N LEU A 83 -22.68 11.69 -12.22
CA LEU A 83 -23.90 11.53 -11.43
C LEU A 83 -23.75 10.32 -10.49
N ALA A 84 -24.37 10.40 -9.31
CA ALA A 84 -24.26 9.39 -8.25
C ALA A 84 -24.82 8.00 -8.61
N THR A 85 -25.41 7.84 -9.79
CA THR A 85 -25.96 6.59 -10.33
C THR A 85 -24.96 5.83 -11.21
N VAL A 86 -23.74 6.34 -11.38
CA VAL A 86 -22.75 5.82 -12.35
C VAL A 86 -21.35 5.65 -11.72
N ASP A 87 -21.30 5.08 -10.51
CA ASP A 87 -20.06 4.88 -9.72
C ASP A 87 -18.95 4.15 -10.51
N SER A 88 -19.31 3.05 -11.20
CA SER A 88 -18.35 2.25 -11.96
C SER A 88 -17.58 3.06 -13.00
N LYS A 89 -18.23 4.03 -13.66
CA LYS A 89 -17.56 4.91 -14.63
C LYS A 89 -16.68 5.94 -13.94
N ALA A 90 -17.08 6.48 -12.78
CA ALA A 90 -16.27 7.45 -12.05
C ALA A 90 -14.92 6.85 -11.63
N ILE A 91 -14.92 5.61 -11.14
CA ILE A 91 -13.70 4.88 -10.73
C ILE A 91 -12.84 4.54 -11.93
N GLU A 92 -13.44 4.10 -13.04
CA GLU A 92 -12.71 3.82 -14.27
C GLU A 92 -12.02 5.10 -14.79
N HIS A 93 -12.72 6.25 -14.76
CA HIS A 93 -12.13 7.54 -15.12
C HIS A 93 -11.02 7.98 -14.17
N LEU A 94 -11.15 7.76 -12.87
CA LEU A 94 -10.07 7.98 -11.91
C LEU A 94 -8.85 7.12 -12.25
N LYS A 95 -9.04 5.83 -12.55
CA LYS A 95 -7.96 4.93 -12.95
C LYS A 95 -7.29 5.40 -14.24
N ASN A 96 -8.07 5.72 -15.27
CA ASN A 96 -7.55 6.11 -16.58
C ASN A 96 -6.80 7.45 -16.55
N ARG A 97 -7.15 8.36 -15.63
CA ARG A 97 -6.55 9.69 -15.57
C ARG A 97 -5.45 9.83 -14.50
N LEU A 98 -5.65 9.23 -13.33
CA LEU A 98 -4.78 9.40 -12.16
C LEU A 98 -4.05 8.11 -11.78
N GLY A 99 -4.59 6.97 -12.18
CA GLY A 99 -4.05 5.62 -11.93
C GLY A 99 -3.27 5.02 -13.09
N ARG A 100 -2.75 5.86 -13.98
CA ARG A 100 -2.01 5.42 -15.16
C ARG A 100 -0.73 4.69 -14.78
N GLU A 101 -0.71 3.39 -15.07
CA GLU A 101 0.41 2.50 -14.72
C GLU A 101 1.74 2.98 -15.30
N ASP A 102 1.75 3.49 -16.54
CA ASP A 102 2.95 4.03 -17.18
C ASP A 102 3.51 5.26 -16.47
N ILE A 103 2.65 6.13 -15.93
CA ILE A 103 3.07 7.28 -15.13
C ILE A 103 3.57 6.83 -13.76
N LEU A 104 2.89 5.87 -13.13
CA LEU A 104 3.26 5.33 -11.82
C LEU A 104 4.64 4.66 -11.87
N ILE A 105 4.90 3.85 -12.90
CA ILE A 105 6.21 3.24 -13.14
C ILE A 105 7.29 4.34 -13.22
N GLN A 106 7.04 5.41 -13.99
CA GLN A 106 7.99 6.51 -14.09
C GLN A 106 8.23 7.24 -12.75
N VAL A 107 7.21 7.35 -11.90
CA VAL A 107 7.35 7.96 -10.56
C VAL A 107 8.29 7.11 -9.71
N TYR A 108 8.06 5.80 -9.61
CA TYR A 108 8.90 4.91 -8.80
C TYR A 108 10.32 4.77 -9.36
N VAL A 109 10.49 4.74 -10.68
CA VAL A 109 11.82 4.74 -11.30
C VAL A 109 12.56 6.05 -11.03
N ARG A 110 11.89 7.22 -11.11
CA ARG A 110 12.51 8.50 -10.73
C ARG A 110 12.88 8.54 -9.25
N ASP A 111 12.07 7.95 -8.37
CA ASP A 111 12.40 7.89 -6.95
C ASP A 111 13.67 7.08 -6.71
N LEU A 112 13.81 5.92 -7.37
CA LEU A 112 15.05 5.14 -7.34
C LEU A 112 16.24 5.97 -7.86
N LEU A 113 16.09 6.67 -8.99
CA LEU A 113 17.14 7.57 -9.51
C LEU A 113 17.50 8.70 -8.53
N HIS A 114 16.51 9.27 -7.85
CA HIS A 114 16.75 10.28 -6.82
C HIS A 114 17.52 9.70 -5.63
N LEU A 115 17.30 8.43 -5.26
CA LEU A 115 18.10 7.74 -4.24
C LEU A 115 19.56 7.59 -4.69
N VAL A 116 19.80 7.15 -5.93
CA VAL A 116 21.15 7.08 -6.52
C VAL A 116 21.87 8.43 -6.42
N LEU A 117 21.21 9.50 -6.88
CA LEU A 117 21.81 10.85 -6.86
C LEU A 117 22.07 11.35 -5.44
N LYS A 118 21.11 11.14 -4.53
CA LYS A 118 21.24 11.54 -3.13
C LYS A 118 22.42 10.84 -2.45
N ASN A 119 22.58 9.54 -2.67
CA ASN A 119 23.62 8.75 -2.01
C ASN A 119 25.00 9.06 -2.61
N ASN A 120 25.08 9.24 -3.93
CA ASN A 120 26.32 9.66 -4.59
C ASN A 120 26.80 11.06 -4.20
N ASN A 121 25.89 11.99 -3.88
CA ASN A 121 26.25 13.36 -3.50
C ASN A 121 26.58 13.51 -2.00
N ASN A 122 26.25 12.54 -1.16
CA ASN A 122 26.49 12.56 0.29
C ASN A 122 27.72 11.75 0.71
N ARG A 123 28.74 11.64 -0.16
CA ARG A 123 30.01 10.96 0.15
C ARG A 123 30.64 11.57 1.41
N GLY A 124 30.77 10.77 2.47
CA GLY A 124 31.41 11.16 3.74
C GLY A 124 30.45 11.60 4.87
N LYS A 125 29.13 11.49 4.70
CA LYS A 125 28.16 11.60 5.80
C LYS A 125 27.76 10.23 6.31
N GLU A 126 27.32 10.17 7.57
CA GLU A 126 26.72 8.97 8.17
C GLU A 126 25.58 8.47 7.28
N PHE A 127 25.75 7.25 6.79
CA PHE A 127 24.85 6.60 5.87
C PHE A 127 23.97 5.64 6.66
N ASN A 128 22.64 5.77 6.51
CA ASN A 128 21.69 4.91 7.19
C ASN A 128 21.22 3.82 6.22
N ILE A 129 21.73 2.60 6.40
CA ILE A 129 21.43 1.46 5.53
C ILE A 129 19.96 1.02 5.65
N SER A 130 19.38 1.07 6.86
CA SER A 130 17.97 0.78 7.13
C SER A 130 17.03 1.66 6.28
N SER A 131 17.26 2.97 6.28
CA SER A 131 16.46 3.90 5.49
C SER A 131 16.65 3.70 3.99
N LEU A 132 17.83 3.28 3.52
CA LEU A 132 18.01 2.94 2.12
C LEU A 132 17.21 1.70 1.75
N TYR A 133 17.37 0.63 2.52
CA TYR A 133 16.69 -0.65 2.30
C TYR A 133 15.16 -0.46 2.25
N ASP A 134 14.58 0.21 3.24
CA ASP A 134 13.14 0.49 3.28
C ASP A 134 12.66 1.22 2.03
N ARG A 135 13.42 2.23 1.57
CA ARG A 135 13.05 3.02 0.39
C ARG A 135 13.18 2.20 -0.89
N LEU A 136 14.21 1.38 -1.03
CA LEU A 136 14.38 0.49 -2.17
C LEU A 136 13.23 -0.52 -2.22
N GLU A 137 12.96 -1.19 -1.10
CA GLU A 137 11.92 -2.20 -0.94
C GLU A 137 10.52 -1.64 -1.27
N ILE A 138 10.18 -0.44 -0.76
CA ILE A 138 8.89 0.21 -1.07
C ILE A 138 8.75 0.47 -2.58
N ASN A 139 9.79 0.99 -3.24
CA ASN A 139 9.75 1.29 -4.67
C ASN A 139 9.66 0.02 -5.51
N LEU A 140 10.47 -1.00 -5.20
CA LEU A 140 10.50 -2.26 -5.92
C LEU A 140 9.18 -3.03 -5.78
N ARG A 141 8.62 -3.10 -4.57
CA ARG A 141 7.30 -3.72 -4.35
C ARG A 141 6.17 -2.97 -5.07
N SER A 142 6.26 -1.65 -5.14
CA SER A 142 5.29 -0.84 -5.89
C SER A 142 5.37 -1.11 -7.40
N LEU A 143 6.59 -1.23 -7.94
CA LEU A 143 6.83 -1.61 -9.34
C LEU A 143 6.32 -3.03 -9.63
N GLU A 144 6.58 -3.99 -8.74
CA GLU A 144 6.08 -5.36 -8.85
C GLU A 144 4.54 -5.39 -8.92
N SER A 145 3.85 -4.61 -8.07
CA SER A 145 2.38 -4.51 -8.08
C SER A 145 1.80 -3.93 -9.37
N LEU A 146 2.63 -3.23 -10.16
CA LEU A 146 2.29 -2.66 -11.48
C LEU A 146 2.64 -3.61 -12.63
N GLY A 147 3.03 -4.85 -12.34
CA GLY A 147 3.40 -5.83 -13.36
C GLY A 147 4.81 -5.62 -13.93
N VAL A 148 5.64 -4.82 -13.27
CA VAL A 148 7.09 -4.76 -13.54
C VAL A 148 7.72 -6.00 -12.88
N THR A 149 7.44 -7.16 -13.45
CA THR A 149 7.87 -8.47 -12.94
C THR A 149 9.39 -8.60 -12.94
N GLU A 150 9.94 -9.14 -11.85
CA GLU A 150 11.37 -9.27 -11.64
C GLU A 150 12.09 -9.89 -12.84
N ASP A 151 11.60 -10.96 -13.47
CA ASP A 151 12.34 -11.64 -14.54
C ASP A 151 12.66 -10.77 -15.77
N LYS A 152 11.75 -9.85 -16.15
CA LYS A 152 11.95 -8.98 -17.33
C LYS A 152 12.71 -7.70 -17.02
N TYR A 153 12.66 -7.25 -15.78
CA TYR A 153 13.18 -5.95 -15.38
C TYR A 153 14.38 -6.04 -14.43
N THR A 154 14.75 -7.24 -13.95
CA THR A 154 15.96 -7.49 -13.13
C THR A 154 17.18 -6.85 -13.76
N SER A 155 17.36 -6.97 -15.08
CA SER A 155 18.49 -6.41 -15.82
C SER A 155 18.59 -4.88 -15.79
N ILE A 156 17.49 -4.18 -15.51
CA ILE A 156 17.44 -2.71 -15.40
C ILE A 156 17.41 -2.29 -13.92
N LEU A 157 16.67 -3.01 -13.08
CA LEU A 157 16.50 -2.72 -11.67
C LEU A 157 17.76 -3.03 -10.87
N PHE A 158 18.49 -4.10 -11.18
CA PHE A 158 19.71 -4.47 -10.48
C PHE A 158 20.77 -3.36 -10.56
N PRO A 159 21.20 -2.86 -11.75
CA PRO A 159 22.17 -1.77 -11.82
C PRO A 159 21.72 -0.50 -11.10
N LEU A 160 20.41 -0.26 -11.04
CA LEU A 160 19.84 0.91 -10.37
C LEU A 160 19.92 0.78 -8.83
N VAL A 161 19.63 -0.41 -8.30
CA VAL A 161 19.76 -0.74 -6.88
C VAL A 161 21.23 -0.73 -6.47
N GLU A 162 22.10 -1.37 -7.26
CA GLU A 162 23.54 -1.38 -7.04
C GLU A 162 24.11 0.05 -7.00
N SER A 163 23.69 0.91 -7.93
CA SER A 163 24.10 2.33 -7.96
C SER A 163 23.62 3.16 -6.78
N CYS A 164 22.64 2.67 -6.00
CA CYS A 164 22.21 3.35 -4.77
C CYS A 164 23.17 3.11 -3.61
N LEU A 165 24.01 2.07 -3.66
CA LEU A 165 24.85 1.69 -2.54
C LEU A 165 26.05 2.63 -2.39
N PRO A 166 26.39 3.04 -1.15
CA PRO A 166 27.68 3.66 -0.88
C PRO A 166 28.83 2.72 -1.20
N TYR A 167 29.99 3.30 -1.49
CA TYR A 167 31.19 2.54 -1.86
C TYR A 167 31.55 1.44 -0.86
N ASP A 168 31.49 1.73 0.45
CA ASP A 168 31.88 0.77 1.48
C ASP A 168 30.94 -0.45 1.54
N VAL A 169 29.64 -0.22 1.39
CA VAL A 169 28.61 -1.28 1.35
C VAL A 169 28.72 -2.07 0.05
N LEU A 170 28.89 -1.39 -1.09
CA LEU A 170 29.05 -2.01 -2.40
C LEU A 170 30.28 -2.95 -2.42
N ARG A 171 31.38 -2.53 -1.82
CA ARG A 171 32.61 -3.34 -1.73
C ARG A 171 32.42 -4.62 -0.92
N ILE A 172 31.60 -4.59 0.12
CA ILE A 172 31.26 -5.78 0.92
C ILE A 172 30.38 -6.71 0.07
N TRP A 173 29.35 -6.15 -0.57
CA TRP A 173 28.47 -6.87 -1.48
C TRP A 173 29.24 -7.61 -2.58
N GLU A 174 30.14 -6.92 -3.30
CA GLU A 174 30.95 -7.52 -4.37
C GLU A 174 31.75 -8.73 -3.89
N ARG A 175 32.35 -8.65 -2.69
CA ARG A 175 33.11 -9.75 -2.09
C ARG A 175 32.26 -10.95 -1.67
N GLU A 176 31.01 -10.71 -1.28
CA GLU A 176 30.07 -11.78 -0.96
C GLU A 176 29.49 -12.40 -2.22
N TRP A 177 29.20 -11.57 -3.22
CA TRP A 177 28.68 -11.99 -4.50
C TRP A 177 29.64 -12.91 -5.25
N GLU A 178 30.94 -12.61 -5.26
CA GLU A 178 31.97 -13.49 -5.85
C GLU A 178 31.99 -14.91 -5.24
N LYS A 179 31.50 -15.08 -4.00
CA LYS A 179 31.42 -16.38 -3.31
C LYS A 179 30.11 -17.12 -3.63
N LEU A 180 29.08 -16.40 -4.04
CA LEU A 180 27.76 -16.94 -4.39
C LEU A 180 27.79 -17.37 -5.86
N ASN A 181 28.07 -18.66 -6.12
CA ASN A 181 28.07 -19.24 -7.47
C ASN A 181 26.90 -18.74 -8.34
N SER A 182 27.20 -18.35 -9.58
CA SER A 182 26.46 -17.46 -10.51
C SER A 182 25.06 -17.88 -11.01
N GLY A 183 24.28 -18.62 -10.21
CA GLY A 183 22.96 -19.12 -10.58
C GLY A 183 21.77 -18.42 -9.90
N LYS A 184 22.02 -17.41 -9.05
CA LYS A 184 20.95 -16.71 -8.32
C LYS A 184 20.54 -15.41 -9.02
N ASN A 185 19.28 -15.02 -8.81
CA ASN A 185 18.79 -13.70 -9.22
C ASN A 185 19.59 -12.62 -8.46
N GLU A 186 20.34 -11.80 -9.19
CA GLU A 186 21.25 -10.77 -8.66
C GLU A 186 20.49 -9.74 -7.83
N LEU A 187 19.32 -9.29 -8.31
CA LEU A 187 18.47 -8.32 -7.62
C LEU A 187 17.96 -8.86 -6.28
N LYS A 188 17.51 -10.12 -6.23
CA LYS A 188 17.06 -10.73 -4.97
C LYS A 188 18.22 -10.87 -3.98
N SER A 189 19.37 -11.26 -4.49
CA SER A 189 20.54 -11.53 -3.65
C SER A 189 21.07 -10.24 -3.01
N ILE A 190 21.11 -9.12 -3.75
CA ILE A 190 21.55 -7.83 -3.19
C ILE A 190 20.54 -7.29 -2.17
N LEU A 191 19.24 -7.50 -2.37
CA LEU A 191 18.22 -7.11 -1.40
C LEU A 191 18.30 -7.94 -0.12
N GLU A 192 18.57 -9.23 -0.24
CA GLU A 192 18.74 -10.12 0.92
C GLU A 192 20.02 -9.77 1.70
N PHE A 193 21.10 -9.44 1.00
CA PHE A 193 22.30 -8.88 1.61
C PHE A 193 22.00 -7.60 2.41
N LEU A 194 21.34 -6.61 1.78
CA LEU A 194 20.99 -5.36 2.46
C LEU A 194 20.10 -5.60 3.68
N LYS A 195 19.12 -6.50 3.56
CA LYS A 195 18.27 -6.88 4.68
C LYS A 195 19.07 -7.45 5.85
N ASN A 196 20.05 -8.31 5.56
CA ASN A 196 20.90 -8.90 6.60
C ASN A 196 21.79 -7.85 7.26
N GLU A 197 22.31 -6.88 6.51
CA GLU A 197 23.08 -5.78 7.10
C GLU A 197 22.23 -4.82 7.93
N VAL A 198 20.98 -4.58 7.55
CA VAL A 198 20.06 -3.82 8.41
C VAL A 198 19.82 -4.53 9.73
N LEU A 199 19.67 -5.86 9.71
CA LEU A 199 19.48 -6.68 10.91
C LEU A 199 20.75 -6.85 11.75
N SER A 200 21.94 -6.57 11.19
CA SER A 200 23.22 -6.67 11.92
C SER A 200 23.53 -5.38 12.71
N GLU A 201 22.95 -4.25 12.29
CA GLU A 201 23.11 -2.93 12.93
C GLU A 201 22.09 -2.64 14.06
N GLU A 202 21.00 -3.43 14.18
CA GLU A 202 19.96 -3.33 15.24
C GLU A 202 20.31 -4.16 16.50
#